data_AF-A0A372F8L6-F1
#
_entry.id   AF-A0A372F8L6-F1
#
_cell.length_a   1.000
_cell.length_b   1.000
_cell.length_c   1.000
_cell.angle_alpha   90.00
_cell.angle_beta   90.00
_cell.angle_gamma   90.00
#
_symmetry.space_group_name_H-M   'P 1'
#
loop_
_entity.id
_entity.type
_entity.pdbx_description
1 polymer ?
#
loop_
_entity_poly.entity_id
_entity_poly.type
_entity_poly.pdbx_seq_one_letter_code
_entity_poly.pdbx_strand_id
1 'polypeptide(L)'
;MKTADIILIATTTAAALMAGLFYAYSCSVVIGLGKLNDIEYLKAMQAINKEILNPVFFAAFPGILPLLLLNTYLHSDQSNFLLLVMAMVVYLIGVFGVTVVGNIPLNNGLESFNILSADREAIEAQRALFENKWNKLNHVRTICSIITVVLLITACLYKYRSTTIANSSAIHSTNKNKVNALTSILNS
;
A
#
# COMPACT_ATOMS: atom_id res chain seq x y z
N MET A 1 0.81 22.92 7.03
CA MET A 1 0.04 21.68 6.76
C MET A 1 -0.60 21.23 8.05
N LYS A 2 -1.86 20.76 8.02
CA LYS A 2 -2.51 20.22 9.22
C LYS A 2 -1.93 18.84 9.54
N THR A 3 -2.00 18.40 10.79
CA THR A 3 -1.53 17.07 11.22
C THR A 3 -2.13 15.93 10.37
N ALA A 4 -3.42 16.02 10.04
CA ALA A 4 -4.10 15.06 9.17
C ALA A 4 -3.49 14.97 7.76
N ASP A 5 -2.93 16.07 7.22
CA ASP A 5 -2.26 16.06 5.91
C ASP A 5 -0.93 15.32 5.98
N ILE A 6 -0.17 15.52 7.07
CA ILE A 6 1.10 14.84 7.31
C ILE A 6 0.88 13.33 7.43
N ILE A 7 -0.14 12.91 8.17
CA ILE A 7 -0.49 11.49 8.34
C ILE A 7 -0.90 10.89 7.00
N LEU A 8 -1.72 11.58 6.20
CA LEU A 8 -2.13 11.12 4.88
C LEU A 8 -0.95 10.97 3.91
N ILE A 9 -0.01 11.92 3.92
CA ILE A 9 1.23 11.83 3.13
C ILE A 9 2.07 10.65 3.59
N ALA A 10 2.31 10.49 4.89
CA ALA A 10 3.08 9.37 5.42
C ALA A 10 2.46 8.01 5.03
N THR A 11 1.13 7.91 5.09
CA THR A 11 0.37 6.71 4.68
C THR A 11 0.53 6.43 3.20
N THR A 12 0.41 7.46 2.36
CA THR A 12 0.55 7.34 0.90
C THR A 12 1.96 6.93 0.52
N THR A 13 2.97 7.51 1.19
CA THR A 13 4.38 7.14 0.99
C THR A 13 4.64 5.69 1.40
N ALA A 14 4.15 5.25 2.55
CA ALA A 14 4.27 3.86 2.97
C ALA A 14 3.59 2.90 1.97
N ALA A 15 2.40 3.24 1.48
CA ALA A 15 1.71 2.45 0.45
C ALA A 15 2.54 2.36 -0.83
N ALA A 16 3.12 3.48 -1.27
CA ALA A 16 3.92 3.55 -2.48
C ALA A 16 5.22 2.73 -2.37
N LEU A 17 5.89 2.77 -1.20
CA LEU A 17 7.06 1.92 -0.93
C LEU A 17 6.69 0.43 -1.03
N MET A 18 5.55 0.04 -0.45
CA MET A 18 5.08 -1.35 -0.52
C MET A 18 4.68 -1.76 -1.94
N ALA A 19 3.98 -0.90 -2.68
CA ALA A 19 3.65 -1.14 -4.08
C ALA A 19 4.91 -1.28 -4.93
N GLY A 20 5.92 -0.43 -4.71
CA GLY A 20 7.22 -0.52 -5.35
C GLY A 20 7.95 -1.83 -5.06
N LEU A 21 7.95 -2.28 -3.81
CA LEU A 21 8.54 -3.56 -3.42
C LEU A 21 7.85 -4.73 -4.15
N PHE A 22 6.53 -4.84 -4.08
CA PHE A 22 5.81 -5.94 -4.73
C PHE A 22 5.91 -5.87 -6.25
N TYR A 23 5.88 -4.67 -6.82
CA TYR A 23 6.06 -4.45 -8.25
C TYR A 23 7.45 -4.90 -8.71
N ALA A 24 8.52 -4.51 -8.02
CA ALA A 24 9.88 -4.95 -8.32
C ALA A 24 9.97 -6.49 -8.33
N TYR A 25 9.32 -7.15 -7.37
CA TYR A 25 9.27 -8.60 -7.36
C TYR A 25 8.59 -9.16 -8.60
N SER A 26 7.41 -8.63 -8.94
CA SER A 26 6.61 -9.08 -10.06
C SER A 26 7.24 -8.80 -11.43
N CYS A 27 7.97 -7.69 -11.58
CA CYS A 27 8.47 -7.23 -12.88
C CYS A 27 9.90 -7.68 -13.18
N SER A 28 10.72 -8.00 -12.16
CA SER A 28 12.11 -8.38 -12.38
C SER A 28 12.64 -9.46 -11.43
N VAL A 29 12.40 -9.37 -10.11
CA VAL A 29 13.08 -10.27 -9.14
C VAL A 29 12.67 -11.71 -9.35
N VAL A 30 11.37 -12.05 -9.35
CA VAL A 30 10.96 -13.45 -9.49
C VAL A 30 11.24 -14.01 -10.88
N ILE A 31 11.26 -13.14 -11.91
CA ILE A 31 11.65 -13.50 -13.27
C ILE A 31 13.13 -13.85 -13.34
N GLY A 32 13.98 -13.06 -12.65
CA GLY A 32 15.41 -13.32 -12.53
C GLY A 32 15.70 -14.59 -11.73
N LEU A 33 15.08 -14.72 -10.55
CA LEU A 33 15.21 -15.91 -9.70
C LEU A 33 14.74 -17.17 -10.43
N GLY A 34 13.67 -17.09 -11.22
CA GLY A 34 13.16 -18.22 -11.99
C GLY A 34 14.17 -18.83 -12.99
N LYS A 35 15.20 -18.07 -13.40
CA LYS A 35 16.28 -18.54 -14.29
C LYS A 35 17.36 -19.34 -13.57
N LEU A 36 17.38 -19.33 -12.25
CA LEU A 36 18.32 -20.12 -11.45
C LEU A 36 17.95 -21.60 -11.49
N ASN A 37 18.93 -22.47 -11.23
CA ASN A 37 18.63 -23.89 -10.95
C ASN A 37 17.90 -24.03 -9.60
N ASP A 38 17.33 -25.20 -9.33
CA ASP A 38 16.44 -25.38 -8.17
C ASP A 38 17.13 -25.15 -6.83
N ILE A 39 18.39 -25.59 -6.71
CA ILE A 39 19.20 -25.39 -5.49
C ILE A 39 19.42 -23.90 -5.25
N GLU A 40 19.83 -23.16 -6.28
CA GLU A 40 20.08 -21.73 -6.20
C GLU A 40 18.80 -20.93 -5.93
N TYR A 41 17.70 -21.29 -6.60
CA TYR A 41 16.39 -20.67 -6.38
C TYR A 41 15.95 -20.81 -4.91
N LEU A 42 15.96 -22.04 -4.37
CA LEU A 42 15.50 -22.28 -3.01
C LEU A 42 16.41 -21.61 -1.97
N LYS A 43 17.74 -21.66 -2.16
CA LYS A 43 18.69 -20.95 -1.30
C LYS A 43 18.46 -19.44 -1.32
N ALA A 44 18.26 -18.86 -2.49
CA ALA A 44 18.00 -17.43 -2.63
C ALA A 44 16.68 -17.04 -1.94
N MET A 45 15.61 -17.81 -2.15
CA MET A 45 14.31 -17.54 -1.51
C MET A 45 14.35 -17.71 0.01
N GLN A 46 15.06 -18.71 0.55
CA GLN A 46 15.28 -18.83 2.00
C GLN A 46 16.00 -17.60 2.56
N ALA A 47 17.12 -17.20 1.94
CA ALA A 47 17.87 -16.02 2.38
C ALA A 47 17.02 -14.74 2.33
N ILE A 48 16.30 -14.52 1.23
CA ILE A 48 15.40 -13.36 1.07
C ILE A 48 14.29 -13.36 2.13
N ASN A 49 13.66 -14.51 2.37
CA ASN A 49 12.58 -14.64 3.35
C ASN A 49 13.04 -14.34 4.78
N LYS A 50 14.31 -14.62 5.08
CA LYS A 50 14.92 -14.27 6.37
C LYS A 50 15.23 -12.78 6.46
N GLU A 51 15.86 -12.20 5.44
CA GLU A 51 16.32 -10.80 5.46
C GLU A 51 15.17 -9.79 5.34
N ILE A 52 14.02 -10.17 4.77
CA ILE A 52 12.86 -9.27 4.70
C ILE A 52 12.25 -8.97 6.09
N LEU A 53 12.55 -9.79 7.11
CA LEU A 53 12.08 -9.61 8.49
C LEU A 53 12.94 -8.58 9.24
N ASN A 54 12.96 -7.34 8.73
CA ASN A 54 13.74 -6.25 9.28
C ASN A 54 12.85 -5.04 9.67
N PRO A 55 13.32 -4.15 10.56
CA PRO A 55 12.52 -3.02 11.05
C PRO A 55 12.00 -2.08 9.96
N VAL A 56 12.75 -1.89 8.87
CA VAL A 56 12.35 -1.00 7.78
C VAL A 56 11.14 -1.56 7.03
N PHE A 57 11.15 -2.86 6.75
CA PHE A 57 9.99 -3.54 6.18
C PHE A 57 8.79 -3.49 7.13
N PHE A 58 8.99 -3.78 8.42
CA PHE A 58 7.91 -3.74 9.41
C PHE A 58 7.32 -2.32 9.62
N ALA A 59 8.11 -1.27 9.48
CA ALA A 59 7.62 0.10 9.55
C ALA A 59 6.65 0.43 8.40
N ALA A 60 6.89 -0.09 7.19
CA ALA A 60 6.08 0.20 6.02
C ALA A 60 4.91 -0.80 5.82
N PHE A 61 5.14 -2.09 6.05
CA PHE A 61 4.20 -3.15 5.68
C PHE A 61 3.01 -3.29 6.66
N PRO A 62 3.16 -3.72 7.92
CA PRO A 62 2.07 -3.65 8.88
C PRO A 62 1.88 -2.22 9.44
N GLY A 63 2.93 -1.41 9.49
CA GLY A 63 2.88 -0.06 10.07
C GLY A 63 1.93 0.92 9.34
N ILE A 64 1.58 0.65 8.08
CA ILE A 64 0.58 1.42 7.35
C ILE A 64 -0.86 1.18 7.84
N LEU A 65 -1.18 0.02 8.40
CA LEU A 65 -2.53 -0.33 8.84
C LEU A 65 -3.12 0.66 9.87
N PRO A 66 -2.42 0.98 10.99
CA PRO A 66 -2.92 1.99 11.92
C PRO A 66 -3.02 3.37 11.28
N LEU A 67 -2.16 3.71 10.31
CA LEU A 67 -2.24 4.99 9.61
C LEU A 67 -3.44 5.07 8.67
N LEU A 68 -3.80 3.97 7.99
CA LEU A 68 -5.02 3.87 7.18
C LEU A 68 -6.28 4.01 8.03
N LEU A 69 -6.31 3.33 9.18
CA LEU A 69 -7.41 3.44 10.14
C LEU A 69 -7.53 4.86 10.68
N LEU A 70 -6.41 5.47 11.09
CA LEU A 70 -6.38 6.83 11.61
C LEU A 70 -6.82 7.85 10.55
N ASN A 71 -6.38 7.71 9.29
CA ASN A 71 -6.86 8.60 8.22
C ASN A 71 -8.36 8.45 7.98
N THR A 72 -8.88 7.23 7.98
CA THR A 72 -10.31 6.96 7.81
C THR A 72 -11.13 7.64 8.91
N TYR A 73 -10.65 7.57 10.16
CA TYR A 73 -11.27 8.25 11.29
C TYR A 73 -11.19 9.78 11.17
N LEU A 74 -10.00 10.35 10.90
CA LEU A 74 -9.79 11.79 10.81
C LEU A 74 -10.52 12.46 9.64
N HIS A 75 -10.94 11.69 8.65
CA HIS A 75 -11.62 12.17 7.44
C HIS A 75 -13.06 11.65 7.34
N SER A 76 -13.67 11.19 8.44
CA SER A 76 -15.03 10.62 8.46
C SER A 76 -16.10 11.52 7.83
N ASP A 77 -16.01 12.82 8.09
CA ASP A 77 -16.97 13.82 7.61
C ASP A 77 -16.52 14.51 6.31
N GLN A 78 -15.45 14.00 5.69
CA GLN A 78 -14.88 14.59 4.48
C GLN A 78 -15.31 13.83 3.23
N SER A 79 -15.34 14.54 2.11
CA SER A 79 -15.78 14.01 0.83
C SER A 79 -14.88 12.91 0.25
N ASN A 80 -13.67 12.73 0.79
CA ASN A 80 -12.72 11.67 0.42
C ASN A 80 -12.82 10.41 1.31
N PHE A 81 -13.74 10.37 2.29
CA PHE A 81 -13.89 9.27 3.26
C PHE A 81 -13.98 7.89 2.59
N LEU A 82 -14.86 7.72 1.61
CA LEU A 82 -15.07 6.43 0.95
C LEU A 82 -13.81 5.92 0.24
N LEU A 83 -12.99 6.81 -0.32
CA LEU A 83 -11.72 6.45 -0.95
C LEU A 83 -10.74 5.87 0.08
N LEU A 84 -10.70 6.45 1.29
CA LEU A 84 -9.85 5.99 2.39
C LEU A 84 -10.31 4.64 2.94
N VAL A 85 -11.63 4.45 3.09
CA VAL A 85 -12.21 3.15 3.48
C VAL A 85 -11.85 2.07 2.46
N MET A 86 -12.04 2.35 1.16
CA MET A 86 -11.68 1.39 0.10
C MET A 86 -10.18 1.08 0.11
N ALA A 87 -9.31 2.10 0.27
CA ALA A 87 -7.87 1.89 0.36
C ALA A 87 -7.50 0.99 1.55
N MET A 88 -8.12 1.23 2.72
CA MET A 88 -7.93 0.42 3.92
C MET A 88 -8.34 -1.03 3.68
N VAL A 89 -9.53 -1.27 3.14
CA VAL A 89 -10.06 -2.63 2.90
C VAL A 89 -9.21 -3.38 1.86
N VAL A 90 -8.87 -2.74 0.75
CA VAL A 90 -8.04 -3.34 -0.31
C VAL A 90 -6.66 -3.71 0.23
N TYR A 91 -6.03 -2.83 1.00
CA TYR A 91 -4.73 -3.14 1.60
C TYR A 91 -4.84 -4.26 2.64
N LEU A 92 -5.81 -4.15 3.55
CA LEU A 92 -5.99 -5.12 4.63
C LEU A 92 -6.22 -6.53 4.10
N ILE A 93 -7.09 -6.68 3.09
CA ILE A 93 -7.43 -8.00 2.55
C ILE A 93 -6.40 -8.46 1.52
N GLY A 94 -6.17 -7.64 0.49
CA GLY A 94 -5.41 -8.02 -0.70
C GLY A 94 -3.89 -7.96 -0.55
N VAL A 95 -3.38 -7.20 0.42
CA VAL A 95 -1.94 -7.07 0.68
C VAL A 95 -1.56 -7.78 1.97
N PHE A 96 -2.13 -7.33 3.08
CA PHE A 96 -1.80 -7.87 4.40
C PHE A 96 -2.38 -9.29 4.59
N GLY A 97 -3.67 -9.48 4.31
CA GLY A 97 -4.38 -10.76 4.42
C GLY A 97 -3.71 -11.84 3.58
N VAL A 98 -3.52 -11.60 2.27
CA VAL A 98 -2.81 -12.51 1.36
C VAL A 98 -1.41 -12.89 1.87
N THR A 99 -0.69 -11.94 2.47
CA THR A 99 0.63 -12.22 3.05
C THR A 99 0.52 -13.17 4.24
N VAL A 100 -0.36 -12.87 5.19
CA VAL A 100 -0.50 -13.65 6.43
C VAL A 100 -1.04 -15.05 6.17
N VAL A 101 -2.05 -15.19 5.31
CA VAL A 101 -2.72 -16.49 5.07
C VAL A 101 -2.06 -17.32 3.98
N GLY A 102 -1.24 -16.70 3.12
CA GLY A 102 -0.66 -17.34 1.94
C GLY A 102 0.86 -17.33 1.93
N ASN A 103 1.48 -16.15 1.76
CA ASN A 103 2.93 -16.06 1.60
C ASN A 103 3.70 -16.49 2.85
N ILE A 104 3.27 -16.12 4.06
CA ILE A 104 3.95 -16.51 5.30
C ILE A 104 3.96 -18.04 5.48
N PRO A 105 2.83 -18.77 5.34
CA PRO A 105 2.84 -20.23 5.37
C PRO A 105 3.78 -20.88 4.35
N LEU A 106 3.79 -20.37 3.10
CA LEU A 106 4.72 -20.86 2.06
C LEU A 106 6.18 -20.61 2.47
N ASN A 107 6.49 -19.42 2.99
CA ASN A 107 7.83 -19.06 3.44
C ASN A 107 8.30 -19.93 4.59
N ASN A 108 7.45 -20.17 5.59
CA ASN A 108 7.76 -21.03 6.74
C ASN A 108 7.98 -22.48 6.31
N GLY A 109 7.16 -22.99 5.38
CA GLY A 109 7.35 -24.32 4.80
C GLY A 109 8.70 -24.43 4.07
N LEU A 110 9.06 -23.42 3.27
CA LEU A 110 10.35 -23.38 2.60
C LEU A 110 11.53 -23.26 3.57
N GLU A 111 11.43 -22.44 4.61
CA GLU A 111 12.46 -22.29 5.64
C GLU A 111 12.77 -23.61 6.36
N SER A 112 11.74 -24.44 6.59
CA SER A 112 11.90 -25.74 7.22
C SER A 112 12.57 -26.82 6.35
N PHE A 113 12.73 -26.57 5.05
CA PHE A 113 13.30 -27.52 4.11
C PHE A 113 14.84 -27.48 4.08
N ASN A 114 15.49 -28.60 4.42
CA ASN A 114 16.96 -28.69 4.42
C ASN A 114 17.50 -29.08 3.04
N ILE A 115 17.95 -28.08 2.27
CA ILE A 115 18.51 -28.25 0.93
C ILE A 115 19.81 -29.08 0.94
N LEU A 116 20.61 -29.05 2.02
CA LEU A 116 21.91 -29.71 2.06
C LEU A 116 21.81 -31.23 2.21
N SER A 117 20.71 -31.72 2.80
CA SER A 117 20.47 -33.15 3.02
C SER A 117 19.46 -33.77 2.06
N ALA A 118 18.81 -32.96 1.22
CA ALA A 118 17.80 -33.42 0.27
C ALA A 118 18.43 -33.97 -1.01
N ASP A 119 17.82 -35.00 -1.58
CA ASP A 119 18.16 -35.45 -2.93
C ASP A 119 17.58 -34.52 -4.01
N ARG A 120 17.97 -34.74 -5.26
CA ARG A 120 17.53 -33.92 -6.40
C ARG A 120 16.00 -33.91 -6.57
N GLU A 121 15.35 -35.06 -6.42
CA GLU A 121 13.91 -35.19 -6.65
C GLU A 121 13.12 -34.39 -5.60
N ALA A 122 13.54 -34.45 -4.33
CA ALA A 122 12.94 -33.67 -3.25
C ALA A 122 13.13 -32.15 -3.46
N ILE A 123 14.29 -31.72 -3.97
CA ILE A 123 14.58 -30.31 -4.27
C ILE A 123 13.67 -29.80 -5.40
N GLU A 124 13.55 -30.55 -6.50
CA GLU A 124 12.67 -30.22 -7.63
C GLU A 124 11.20 -30.14 -7.18
N ALA A 125 10.74 -31.13 -6.41
CA ALA A 125 9.39 -31.15 -5.86
C ALA A 125 9.11 -29.96 -4.94
N GLN A 126 10.06 -29.59 -4.08
CA GLN A 126 9.91 -28.45 -3.17
C GLN A 126 9.75 -27.13 -3.93
N ARG A 127 10.55 -26.91 -4.98
CA ARG A 127 10.42 -25.73 -5.84
C ARG A 127 9.06 -25.69 -6.53
N ALA A 128 8.60 -26.81 -7.09
CA ALA A 128 7.32 -26.90 -7.77
C ALA A 128 6.13 -26.56 -6.85
N LEU A 129 6.22 -26.93 -5.56
CA LEU A 129 5.21 -26.61 -4.55
C LEU A 129 5.19 -25.13 -4.15
N PHE A 130 6.33 -24.45 -4.25
CA PHE A 130 6.54 -23.10 -3.75
C PHE A 130 6.40 -22.02 -4.83
N GLU A 131 7.21 -22.07 -5.89
CA GLU A 131 7.49 -20.94 -6.78
C GLU A 131 6.22 -20.35 -7.41
N ASN A 132 5.45 -21.17 -8.11
CA ASN A 132 4.27 -20.70 -8.84
C ASN A 132 3.18 -20.18 -7.91
N LYS A 133 2.98 -20.81 -6.74
CA LYS A 133 2.00 -20.36 -5.75
C LYS A 133 2.43 -19.03 -5.14
N TRP A 134 3.70 -18.93 -4.73
CA TRP A 134 4.25 -17.72 -4.15
C TRP A 134 4.19 -16.54 -5.13
N ASN A 135 4.57 -16.75 -6.39
CA ASN A 135 4.55 -15.74 -7.45
C ASN A 135 3.12 -15.23 -7.71
N LYS A 136 2.13 -16.13 -7.81
CA LYS A 136 0.71 -15.74 -7.99
C LYS A 136 0.22 -14.86 -6.84
N LEU A 137 0.50 -15.25 -5.59
CA LEU A 137 0.12 -14.46 -4.43
C LEU A 137 0.86 -13.11 -4.42
N ASN A 138 2.12 -13.07 -4.83
CA ASN A 138 2.85 -11.81 -4.97
C ASN A 138 2.21 -10.87 -6.00
N HIS A 139 1.78 -11.38 -7.16
CA HIS A 139 1.08 -10.57 -8.16
C HIS A 139 -0.25 -10.01 -7.63
N VAL A 140 -1.01 -10.78 -6.84
CA VAL A 140 -2.20 -10.26 -6.16
C VAL A 140 -1.84 -9.09 -5.25
N ARG A 141 -0.80 -9.24 -4.41
CA ARG A 141 -0.32 -8.15 -3.54
C ARG A 141 0.16 -6.94 -4.35
N THR A 142 0.82 -7.14 -5.48
CA THR A 142 1.21 -6.07 -6.40
C THR A 142 -0.02 -5.28 -6.88
N ILE A 143 -1.05 -5.97 -7.40
CA ILE A 143 -2.24 -5.30 -7.93
C ILE A 143 -2.98 -4.55 -6.80
N CYS A 144 -3.22 -5.20 -5.66
CA CYS A 144 -3.92 -4.59 -4.54
C CYS A 144 -3.16 -3.40 -3.93
N SER A 145 -1.83 -3.48 -3.84
CA SER A 145 -1.03 -2.36 -3.35
C SER A 145 -1.03 -1.18 -4.33
N ILE A 146 -0.98 -1.41 -5.64
CA ILE A 146 -1.13 -0.35 -6.65
C ILE A 146 -2.51 0.31 -6.56
N ILE A 147 -3.59 -0.48 -6.46
CA ILE A 147 -4.95 0.05 -6.27
C ILE A 147 -5.01 0.90 -5.01
N THR A 148 -4.41 0.45 -3.91
CA THR A 148 -4.33 1.22 -2.66
C THR A 148 -3.66 2.58 -2.88
N VAL A 149 -2.53 2.62 -3.56
CA VAL A 149 -1.82 3.87 -3.88
C VAL A 149 -2.68 4.80 -4.73
N VAL A 150 -3.33 4.28 -5.78
CA VAL A 150 -4.23 5.07 -6.65
C VAL A 150 -5.38 5.67 -5.84
N LEU A 151 -6.00 4.90 -4.94
CA LEU A 151 -7.07 5.38 -4.07
C LEU A 151 -6.58 6.48 -3.12
N LEU A 152 -5.41 6.33 -2.51
CA LEU A 152 -4.82 7.32 -1.60
C LEU A 152 -4.45 8.61 -2.33
N ILE A 153 -3.81 8.52 -3.50
CA ILE A 153 -3.49 9.70 -4.33
C ILE A 153 -4.79 10.41 -4.74
N THR A 154 -5.80 9.65 -5.17
CA THR A 154 -7.12 10.21 -5.50
C THR A 154 -7.73 10.93 -4.30
N ALA A 155 -7.65 10.34 -3.10
CA ALA A 155 -8.15 10.96 -1.86
C ALA A 155 -7.42 12.28 -1.53
N CYS A 156 -6.11 12.35 -1.76
CA CYS A 156 -5.32 13.58 -1.63
C CYS A 156 -5.80 14.67 -2.60
N LEU A 157 -5.98 14.33 -3.88
CA LEU A 157 -6.40 15.27 -4.91
C LEU A 157 -7.83 15.76 -4.70
N TYR A 158 -8.74 14.88 -4.28
CA TYR A 158 -10.15 15.22 -4.04
C TYR A 158 -10.31 16.20 -2.86
N LYS A 159 -9.53 15.99 -1.80
CA LYS A 159 -9.48 16.88 -0.64
C LYS A 159 -8.93 18.27 -1.02
N TYR A 160 -7.86 18.31 -1.82
CA TYR A 160 -7.29 19.56 -2.31
C TYR A 160 -8.34 20.36 -3.10
N ARG A 161 -9.03 19.73 -4.06
CA ARG A 161 -10.08 20.37 -4.86
C ARG A 161 -11.23 20.88 -4.00
N SER A 162 -11.72 20.08 -3.05
CA SER A 162 -12.83 20.46 -2.16
C SER A 162 -12.48 21.69 -1.32
N THR A 163 -11.24 21.75 -0.81
CA THR A 163 -10.74 22.89 -0.02
C THR A 163 -10.64 24.16 -0.86
N THR A 164 -10.11 24.05 -2.09
CA THR A 164 -9.98 25.21 -3.00
C THR A 164 -11.33 25.79 -3.40
N ILE A 165 -12.32 24.95 -3.70
CA ILE A 165 -13.69 25.40 -4.03
C ILE A 165 -14.31 26.13 -2.84
N ALA A 166 -14.24 25.56 -1.64
CA ALA A 166 -14.79 26.17 -0.42
C ALA A 166 -14.18 27.55 -0.13
N ASN A 167 -12.86 27.69 -0.29
CA ASN A 167 -12.16 28.96 -0.10
C ASN A 167 -12.59 30.00 -1.14
N SER A 168 -12.72 29.61 -2.42
CA SER A 168 -13.18 30.50 -3.48
C SER A 168 -14.61 31.01 -3.24
N SER A 169 -15.53 30.13 -2.82
CA SER A 169 -16.91 30.52 -2.50
C SER A 169 -16.99 31.47 -1.29
N ALA A 170 -16.15 31.26 -0.26
CA ALA A 170 -16.11 32.11 0.92
C ALA A 170 -15.60 33.53 0.59
N ILE A 171 -14.57 33.64 -0.25
CA ILE A 171 -14.05 34.93 -0.74
C ILE A 171 -15.12 35.67 -1.55
N HIS A 172 -15.81 34.97 -2.46
CA HIS A 172 -16.89 35.57 -3.26
C HIS A 172 -18.04 36.08 -2.38
N SER A 173 -18.49 35.30 -1.40
CA SER A 173 -19.52 35.71 -0.44
C SER A 173 -19.10 36.93 0.38
N THR A 174 -17.84 36.98 0.84
CA THR A 174 -17.31 38.09 1.63
C THR A 174 -17.27 39.39 0.82
N ASN A 175 -16.82 39.32 -0.43
CA ASN A 175 -16.78 40.47 -1.33
C ASN A 175 -18.21 40.96 -1.66
N LYS A 176 -19.15 40.06 -1.91
CA LYS A 176 -20.56 40.41 -2.14
C LYS A 176 -21.15 41.16 -0.94
N ASN A 177 -20.90 40.69 0.28
CA ASN A 177 -21.39 41.34 1.49
C ASN A 177 -20.79 42.74 1.69
N LYS A 178 -19.49 42.94 1.40
CA LYS A 178 -18.85 44.28 1.45
C LYS A 178 -19.46 45.24 0.44
N VAL A 179 -19.69 44.80 -0.79
CA VAL A 179 -20.31 45.62 -1.85
C VAL A 179 -21.72 46.05 -1.44
N ASN A 180 -22.52 45.11 -0.93
CA ASN A 180 -23.88 45.40 -0.46
C ASN A 180 -23.89 46.40 0.71
N ALA A 181 -22.96 46.28 1.66
CA ALA A 181 -22.85 47.22 2.77
C ALA A 181 -22.46 48.64 2.31
N LEU A 182 -21.55 48.76 1.34
CA LEU A 182 -21.18 50.05 0.76
C LEU A 182 -22.34 50.69 0.00
N THR A 183 -23.11 49.89 -0.75
CA THR A 183 -24.28 50.40 -1.48
C THR A 183 -25.39 50.85 -0.53
N SER A 184 -25.59 50.19 0.63
CA SER A 184 -26.56 50.65 1.63
C SER A 184 -26.18 51.98 2.26
N ILE A 185 -24.88 52.24 2.48
CA ILE A 185 -24.39 53.51 3.04
C ILE A 185 -24.54 54.65 2.03
N LEU A 186 -24.29 54.40 0.75
CA LEU A 186 -24.41 55.43 -0.30
C LEU A 186 -25.86 55.81 -0.60
N ASN A 187 -26.82 54.94 -0.28
CA ASN A 187 -28.24 55.14 -0.54
C ASN A 187 -29.04 55.61 0.70
N SER A 188 -28.36 55.88 1.81
CA SER A 188 -28.92 56.44 3.06
C SER A 188 -28.50 57.88 3.25
#